data_AF-A0A661UZW1-F1
#
_entry.id   AF-A0A661UZW1-F1
#
_cell.length_a   1.000
_cell.length_b   1.000
_cell.length_c   1.000
_cell.angle_alpha   90.00
_cell.angle_beta   90.00
_cell.angle_gamma   90.00
#
_symmetry.space_group_name_H-M   'P 1'
#
loop_
_entity.id
_entity.type
_entity.pdbx_description
1 polymer ?
#
loop_
_entity_poly.entity_id
_entity_poly.type
_entity_poly.pdbx_seq_one_letter_code
_entity_poly.pdbx_strand_id
1 'polypeptide(L)'
;KAIAKPRATYKDLLDVFRQVLKHEEAVTAAINTLYDKASRARDYATQALLDWYVNEQVEEERAPTEIIAMLEMAGDSPPGLLMVDQQLGERSRPAPAA
;
A
#
# COMPACT_ATOMS: atom_id res chain seq x y z
N LYS A 1 11.05 -19.56 12.11
CA LYS A 1 9.67 -19.96 11.68
C LYS A 1 9.61 -19.83 10.16
N ALA A 2 8.93 -20.74 9.47
CA ALA A 2 8.71 -20.61 8.03
C ALA A 2 7.71 -19.47 7.76
N ILE A 3 7.95 -18.71 6.68
CA ILE A 3 7.02 -17.67 6.20
C ILE A 3 5.94 -18.38 5.36
N ALA A 4 4.67 -18.06 5.61
CA ALA A 4 3.58 -18.62 4.84
C ALA A 4 3.68 -18.19 3.36
N LYS A 5 3.25 -19.06 2.44
CA LYS A 5 3.15 -18.69 1.02
C LYS A 5 2.09 -17.59 0.85
N PRO A 6 2.30 -16.63 -0.07
CA PRO A 6 1.30 -15.63 -0.36
C PRO A 6 0.03 -16.27 -0.94
N ARG A 7 -1.11 -15.63 -0.69
CA ARG A 7 -2.40 -16.03 -1.28
C ARG A 7 -2.34 -15.82 -2.79
N ALA A 8 -2.75 -16.84 -3.55
CA ALA A 8 -2.72 -16.83 -5.02
C ALA A 8 -4.11 -16.71 -5.66
N THR A 9 -5.17 -16.89 -4.89
CA THR A 9 -6.55 -16.94 -5.40
C THR A 9 -7.41 -15.86 -4.74
N TYR A 10 -8.06 -15.04 -5.56
CA TYR A 10 -8.90 -13.92 -5.13
C TYR A 10 -10.28 -14.04 -5.77
N LYS A 11 -11.29 -13.47 -5.12
CA LYS A 11 -12.67 -13.54 -5.61
C LYS A 11 -12.84 -12.71 -6.89
N ASP A 12 -12.35 -11.48 -6.86
CA ASP A 12 -12.47 -10.46 -7.90
C ASP A 12 -11.37 -9.40 -7.70
N LEU A 13 -11.26 -8.44 -8.63
CA LEU A 13 -10.25 -7.37 -8.56
C LEU A 13 -10.42 -6.50 -7.30
N LEU A 14 -11.65 -6.30 -6.83
CA LEU A 14 -11.93 -5.52 -5.64
C LEU A 14 -11.42 -6.22 -4.37
N ASP A 15 -11.58 -7.55 -4.27
CA ASP A 15 -10.95 -8.36 -3.21
C ASP A 15 -9.42 -8.22 -3.25
N VAL A 16 -8.79 -8.28 -4.44
CA VAL A 16 -7.34 -8.10 -4.57
C VAL A 16 -6.89 -6.78 -3.94
N PHE A 17 -7.43 -5.65 -4.38
CA PHE A 17 -6.95 -4.34 -3.89
C PHE A 17 -7.36 -4.05 -2.45
N ARG A 18 -8.46 -4.62 -1.94
CA ARG A 18 -8.77 -4.60 -0.50
C ARG A 18 -7.75 -5.40 0.32
N GLN A 19 -7.25 -6.53 -0.20
CA GLN A 19 -6.15 -7.24 0.47
C GLN A 19 -4.84 -6.45 0.41
N VAL A 20 -4.57 -5.72 -0.68
CA VAL A 20 -3.40 -4.83 -0.80
C VAL A 20 -3.48 -3.71 0.24
N LEU A 21 -4.59 -2.96 0.29
CA LEU A 21 -4.77 -1.89 1.29
C LEU A 21 -4.59 -2.41 2.72
N LYS A 22 -5.22 -3.54 3.05
CA LYS A 22 -5.06 -4.16 4.37
C LYS A 22 -3.62 -4.57 4.67
N HIS A 23 -2.87 -4.97 3.65
CA HIS A 23 -1.45 -5.30 3.81
C HIS A 23 -0.64 -4.03 4.11
N GLU A 24 -0.86 -2.95 3.37
CA GLU A 24 -0.17 -1.68 3.59
C GLU A 24 -0.48 -1.08 4.96
N GLU A 25 -1.75 -1.10 5.40
CA GLU A 25 -2.13 -0.70 6.77
C GLU A 25 -1.36 -1.50 7.84
N ALA A 26 -1.13 -2.79 7.60
CA ALA A 26 -0.36 -3.65 8.51
C ALA A 26 1.14 -3.31 8.50
N VAL A 27 1.70 -2.95 7.33
CA VAL A 27 3.08 -2.48 7.19
C VAL A 27 3.26 -1.13 7.89
N THR A 28 2.34 -0.19 7.69
CA THR A 28 2.31 1.11 8.38
C THR A 28 2.27 0.95 9.89
N ALA A 29 1.41 0.07 10.41
CA ALA A 29 1.36 -0.23 11.84
C ALA A 29 2.68 -0.80 12.38
N ALA A 30 3.35 -1.65 11.59
CA ALA A 30 4.66 -2.19 11.95
C ALA A 30 5.76 -1.11 11.97
N ILE A 31 5.78 -0.22 10.97
CA ILE A 31 6.72 0.92 10.90
C ILE A 31 6.51 1.86 12.08
N ASN A 32 5.25 2.24 12.38
CA ASN A 32 4.92 3.08 13.53
C ASN A 32 5.36 2.44 14.86
N THR A 33 5.22 1.12 14.97
CA THR A 33 5.71 0.38 16.14
C THR A 33 7.23 0.44 16.28
N LEU A 34 7.97 0.35 15.17
CA LEU A 34 9.43 0.50 15.17
C LEU A 34 9.84 1.94 15.53
N TYR A 35 9.13 2.92 14.99
CA TYR A 35 9.37 4.34 15.23
C TYR A 35 9.22 4.70 16.71
N ASP A 36 8.10 4.29 17.33
CA ASP A 36 7.84 4.49 18.76
C ASP A 36 8.92 3.80 19.63
N LYS A 37 9.36 2.59 19.26
CA LYS A 37 10.45 1.90 19.97
C LYS A 37 11.78 2.65 19.88
N ALA A 38 12.15 3.13 18.69
CA ALA A 38 13.38 3.91 18.50
C ALA A 38 13.34 5.22 19.31
N SER A 39 12.20 5.92 19.27
CA SER A 39 11.96 7.14 20.04
C SER A 39 12.10 6.92 21.55
N ARG A 40 11.47 5.87 22.10
CA ARG A 40 11.57 5.52 23.53
C ARG A 40 12.98 5.13 23.96
N ALA A 41 13.73 4.46 23.08
CA ALA A 41 15.12 4.11 23.31
C ALA A 41 16.08 5.30 23.14
N ARG A 42 15.60 6.46 22.67
CA ARG A 42 16.40 7.61 22.25
C ARG A 42 17.44 7.25 21.17
N ASP A 43 17.09 6.29 20.32
CA ASP A 43 17.90 5.92 19.15
C ASP A 43 17.55 6.82 17.97
N TYR A 44 18.14 8.01 17.96
CA TYR A 44 17.88 9.03 16.95
C TYR A 44 18.35 8.62 15.55
N ALA A 45 19.37 7.76 15.45
CA ALA A 45 19.86 7.28 14.16
C ALA A 45 18.83 6.36 13.50
N THR A 46 18.28 5.40 14.26
CA THR A 46 17.19 4.54 13.77
C THR A 46 15.92 5.33 13.52
N GLN A 47 15.60 6.32 14.36
CA GLN A 47 14.43 7.17 14.13
C GLN A 47 14.54 7.94 12.81
N ALA A 48 15.69 8.58 12.53
CA ALA A 48 15.94 9.29 11.27
C ALA A 48 15.92 8.35 10.05
N LEU A 49 16.40 7.11 10.20
CA LEU A 49 16.28 6.09 9.15
C LEU A 49 14.81 5.75 8.85
N LEU A 50 13.96 5.67 9.88
CA LEU A 50 12.56 5.30 9.74
C LEU A 50 11.68 6.44 9.20
N ASP A 51 12.10 7.70 9.28
CA ASP A 51 11.34 8.85 8.76
C ASP A 51 10.98 8.67 7.27
N TRP A 52 11.91 8.16 6.45
CA TRP A 52 11.65 7.87 5.04
C TRP A 52 10.49 6.87 4.86
N TYR A 53 10.52 5.77 5.63
CA TYR A 53 9.49 4.74 5.57
C TYR A 53 8.13 5.27 6.06
N VAL A 54 8.10 6.11 7.09
CA VAL A 54 6.87 6.74 7.57
C VAL A 54 6.24 7.61 6.48
N ASN A 55 7.05 8.40 5.79
CA ASN A 55 6.57 9.27 4.72
C ASN A 55 6.06 8.47 3.51
N GLU A 56 6.75 7.38 3.14
CA GLU A 56 6.37 6.54 2.01
C GLU A 56 4.99 5.87 2.22
N GLN A 57 4.65 5.48 3.45
CA GLN A 57 3.37 4.81 3.73
C GLN A 57 2.14 5.68 3.42
N VAL A 58 2.27 7.02 3.39
CA VAL A 58 1.17 7.90 2.96
C VAL A 58 0.79 7.62 1.51
N GLU A 59 1.78 7.44 0.64
CA GLU A 59 1.57 7.16 -0.77
C GLU A 59 1.18 5.69 -0.99
N GLU A 60 1.78 4.75 -0.25
CA GLU A 60 1.47 3.32 -0.36
C GLU A 60 0.05 2.98 0.12
N GLU A 61 -0.54 3.74 1.06
CA GLU A 61 -1.97 3.58 1.43
C GLU A 61 -2.92 4.33 0.46
N ARG A 62 -2.51 5.49 -0.05
CA ARG A 62 -3.29 6.27 -1.02
C ARG A 62 -3.49 5.48 -2.33
N ALA A 63 -2.42 4.87 -2.83
CA ALA A 63 -2.41 4.16 -4.09
C ALA A 63 -3.51 3.07 -4.23
N PRO A 64 -3.65 2.09 -3.32
CA PRO A 64 -4.70 1.08 -3.39
C PRO A 64 -6.09 1.66 -3.06
N THR A 65 -6.17 2.69 -2.21
CA THR A 65 -7.44 3.38 -1.90
C THR A 65 -8.05 4.01 -3.16
N GLU A 66 -7.25 4.71 -3.96
CA GLU A 66 -7.69 5.28 -5.23
C GLU A 66 -8.12 4.20 -6.24
N ILE A 67 -7.40 3.07 -6.29
CA ILE A 67 -7.77 1.95 -7.19
C ILE A 67 -9.10 1.34 -6.77
N ILE A 68 -9.32 1.12 -5.46
CA ILE A 68 -10.58 0.62 -4.93
C ILE A 68 -11.73 1.54 -5.36
N ALA A 69 -11.58 2.86 -5.21
CA ALA A 69 -12.60 3.81 -5.62
C ALA A 69 -12.91 3.73 -7.12
N MET A 70 -11.88 3.63 -7.98
CA MET A 70 -12.07 3.46 -9.43
C MET A 70 -12.78 2.15 -9.78
N LEU A 71 -12.43 1.05 -9.11
CA LEU A 71 -13.08 -0.25 -9.33
C LEU A 71 -14.54 -0.25 -8.85
N GLU A 72 -14.82 0.39 -7.71
CA GLU A 72 -16.20 0.55 -7.21
C GLU A 72 -17.05 1.39 -8.16
N MET A 73 -16.47 2.43 -8.78
CA MET A 73 -17.13 3.21 -9.82
C MET A 73 -17.37 2.42 -11.11
N ALA A 74 -16.41 1.60 -11.54
CA ALA A 74 -16.52 0.80 -12.76
C ALA A 74 -17.53 -0.35 -12.62
N GLY A 75 -17.67 -0.92 -11.43
CA GLY A 75 -18.49 -2.11 -11.18
C GLY A 75 -18.08 -3.27 -12.09
N ASP A 76 -19.07 -3.96 -12.66
CA ASP A 76 -18.86 -5.10 -13.57
C ASP A 76 -18.82 -4.70 -15.06
N SER A 77 -18.70 -3.40 -15.37
CA SER A 77 -18.72 -2.89 -16.75
C SER A 77 -17.41 -3.19 -17.47
N PRO A 78 -17.38 -3.99 -18.56
CA PRO A 78 -16.14 -4.26 -19.28
C PRO A 78 -15.43 -3.01 -19.83
N PRO A 79 -16.14 -2.01 -20.40
CA PRO A 79 -15.52 -0.73 -20.74
C PRO A 79 -14.95 0.02 -19.53
N GLY A 80 -15.65 -0.02 -18.39
CA GLY A 80 -15.19 0.61 -17.16
C GLY A 80 -13.89 -0.02 -16.66
N LEU A 81 -13.81 -1.35 -16.64
CA LEU A 81 -12.61 -2.09 -16.25
C LEU A 81 -11.44 -1.84 -17.21
N LEU A 82 -11.70 -1.73 -18.53
CA LEU A 82 -10.67 -1.39 -19.51
C LEU A 82 -10.11 0.03 -19.28
N MET A 83 -10.96 0.99 -18.90
CA MET A 83 -10.49 2.34 -18.55
C MET A 83 -9.63 2.35 -17.29
N VAL A 84 -10.02 1.58 -16.26
CA VAL A 84 -9.20 1.43 -15.06
C VAL A 84 -7.84 0.84 -15.42
N ASP A 85 -7.79 -0.24 -16.19
CA ASP A 85 -6.53 -0.88 -16.64
C ASP A 85 -5.61 0.10 -17.38
N GLN A 86 -6.15 0.88 -18.33
CA GLN A 86 -5.40 1.91 -19.06
C GLN A 86 -4.82 2.98 -18.12
N GLN A 87 -5.65 3.49 -17.20
CA GLN A 87 -5.21 4.51 -16.25
C GLN A 87 -4.12 3.99 -15.31
N LEU A 88 -4.18 2.72 -14.90
CA LEU A 88 -3.12 2.09 -14.13
C LEU A 88 -1.84 1.88 -14.95
N GLY A 89 -1.96 1.57 -16.24
CA GLY A 89 -0.83 1.44 -17.16
C GLY A 89 -0.06 2.75 -17.39
N GLU A 90 -0.71 3.90 -17.21
CA GLU A 90 -0.09 5.23 -17.31
C GLU A 90 0.57 5.71 -16.02
N ARG A 91 0.33 5.04 -14.89
CA ARG A 91 0.91 5.45 -13.60
C ARG A 91 2.43 5.31 -13.63
N SER A 92 3.14 6.43 -13.49
CA SER A 92 4.54 6.42 -13.10
C SER A 92 4.62 6.38 -11.59
N ARG A 93 5.50 5.52 -11.05
CA ARG A 93 5.84 5.59 -9.62
C ARG A 93 6.73 6.83 -9.45
N PRO A 94 6.34 7.82 -8.62
CA PRO A 94 7.24 8.93 -8.33
C PRO A 94 8.53 8.38 -7.72
N ALA A 95 9.66 9.04 -8.01
CA ALA A 95 10.91 8.70 -7.35
C ALA A 95 10.72 8.85 -5.83
N PRO A 96 11.32 7.96 -5.01
CA PRO A 96 11.19 8.03 -3.57
C PRO A 96 11.57 9.43 -3.09
N ALA A 97 10.74 10.01 -2.21
CA ALA A 97 11.02 11.32 -1.64
C ALA A 97 12.37 11.25 -0.90
N ALA A 98 13.30 12.14 -1.26
CA ALA A 98 14.63 12.22 -0.68
C ALA A 98 14.62 12.84 0.72
#